data_AF-A0A8C2ISQ9-F1
#
_entry.id   AF-A0A8C2ISQ9-F1
#
_cell.length_a   1.000
_cell.length_b   1.000
_cell.length_c   1.000
_cell.angle_alpha   90.00
_cell.angle_beta   90.00
_cell.angle_gamma   90.00
#
_symmetry.space_group_name_H-M   'P 1'
#
loop_
_entity.id
_entity.type
_entity.pdbx_description
1 polymer ?
#
loop_
_entity_poly.entity_id
_entity_poly.type
_entity_poly.pdbx_seq_one_letter_code
_entity_poly.pdbx_strand_id
1 'polypeptide(L)'
;MKDRLEQLKAKSDQTPDDVEIPVENKEFMDEFFAQIEEIRTSIDKIDENVGEIKRLYSVILSAPTSDQKTQDELEAVTNEIKKLANNARNKLKSIEQSLASNTEDRVSADIRIKKSQHAILAKRFVEVMTKYNEAQLEFREKSKGRIQRQLEITGKATTDEELEEMLDGGNAAVFTAGIMDSGISKQALSEIEARHKDIMRLESSIKELHDMFVDIAVLVENQGSMIDRIESNMDQSVGFVERAVADTKKAAKFQQEARRVMLRFSNLIFLAAFCYFHFPSSIFLHALMSCFFLIILTSSLYVCSLHLQHLFFPIILSPCFPPLSLYRYHAVTGCPLTPL
;
A
#
# COMPACT_ATOMS: atom_id res chain seq x y z
N MET A 1 -12.03 -18.14 15.87
CA MET A 1 -11.19 -17.27 16.72
C MET A 1 -11.94 -17.09 18.04
N LYS A 2 -11.35 -17.37 19.21
CA LYS A 2 -12.05 -17.21 20.49
C LYS A 2 -12.06 -15.72 20.85
N ASP A 3 -13.24 -15.15 21.07
CA ASP A 3 -13.40 -13.78 21.52
C ASP A 3 -12.74 -13.61 22.90
N ARG A 4 -11.83 -12.65 23.00
CA ARG A 4 -11.08 -12.31 24.24
C ARG A 4 -11.33 -10.86 24.65
N LEU A 5 -12.30 -10.19 24.05
CA LEU A 5 -12.58 -8.78 24.28
C LEU A 5 -12.90 -8.49 25.76
N GLU A 6 -13.66 -9.36 26.42
CA GLU A 6 -13.99 -9.22 27.85
C GLU A 6 -12.77 -9.37 28.77
N GLN A 7 -11.84 -10.28 28.43
CA GLN A 7 -10.61 -10.48 29.20
C GLN A 7 -9.66 -9.28 29.09
N LEU A 8 -9.72 -8.54 27.98
CA LEU A 8 -8.93 -7.34 27.75
C LEU A 8 -9.52 -6.13 28.48
N LYS A 9 -10.86 -5.96 28.45
CA LYS A 9 -11.55 -4.89 29.19
C LYS A 9 -11.34 -5.00 30.70
N ALA A 10 -11.45 -6.22 31.26
CA ALA A 10 -11.23 -6.45 32.69
C ALA A 10 -9.80 -6.11 33.16
N LYS A 11 -8.84 -5.99 32.24
CA LYS A 11 -7.45 -5.65 32.52
C LYS A 11 -7.12 -4.17 32.34
N SER A 12 -7.86 -3.41 31.53
CA SER A 12 -7.60 -1.97 31.31
C SER A 12 -8.11 -1.09 32.45
N ASP A 13 -9.14 -1.52 33.18
CA ASP A 13 -9.71 -0.77 34.32
C ASP A 13 -8.75 -0.63 35.53
N GLN A 14 -7.54 -1.21 35.47
CA GLN A 14 -6.55 -1.16 36.55
C GLN A 14 -5.38 -0.19 36.30
N THR A 15 -5.35 0.51 35.17
CA THR A 15 -4.32 1.54 34.87
C THR A 15 -4.96 2.93 34.82
N PRO A 16 -4.68 3.83 35.78
CA PRO A 16 -5.08 5.22 35.69
C PRO A 16 -4.06 5.95 34.80
N ASP A 17 -4.22 5.81 33.50
CA ASP A 17 -3.68 6.71 32.50
C ASP A 17 -4.53 6.48 31.24
N ASP A 18 -5.70 7.12 31.21
CA ASP A 18 -6.40 7.39 29.96
C ASP A 18 -5.52 8.36 29.17
N VAL A 19 -4.56 7.79 28.43
CA VAL A 19 -3.95 8.49 27.31
C VAL A 19 -5.06 8.56 26.27
N GLU A 20 -5.85 9.64 26.31
CA GLU A 20 -6.69 10.04 25.20
C GLU A 20 -5.79 10.17 23.97
N ILE A 21 -5.78 9.13 23.15
CA ILE A 21 -5.26 9.22 21.79
C ILE A 21 -6.23 10.16 21.08
N PRO A 22 -5.81 11.35 20.63
CA PRO A 22 -6.66 12.19 19.83
C PRO A 22 -6.97 11.39 18.57
N VAL A 23 -8.20 10.89 18.44
CA VAL A 23 -8.72 10.39 17.17
C VAL A 23 -9.04 11.62 16.33
N GLU A 24 -8.01 12.35 15.92
CA GLU A 24 -8.09 13.28 14.81
C GLU A 24 -8.23 12.43 13.54
N ASN A 25 -9.44 11.96 13.26
CA ASN A 25 -9.67 11.17 12.06
C ASN A 25 -11.06 11.40 11.49
N LYS A 26 -11.37 12.65 11.18
CA LYS A 26 -12.61 12.99 10.47
C LYS A 26 -12.42 13.24 8.96
N GLU A 27 -11.18 13.25 8.47
CA GLU A 27 -10.87 13.57 7.05
C GLU A 27 -9.69 12.75 6.48
N PHE A 28 -9.37 11.58 7.04
CA PHE A 28 -8.30 10.76 6.45
C PHE A 28 -8.79 10.13 5.16
N MET A 29 -8.28 10.64 4.04
CA MET A 29 -8.42 10.06 2.72
C MET A 29 -9.87 10.01 2.18
N ASP A 30 -10.79 10.77 2.77
CA ASP A 30 -12.21 10.76 2.37
C ASP A 30 -12.41 11.08 0.89
N GLU A 31 -11.71 12.08 0.36
CA GLU A 31 -11.76 12.40 -1.08
C GLU A 31 -11.26 11.24 -1.93
N PHE A 32 -10.17 10.59 -1.51
CA PHE A 32 -9.64 9.43 -2.21
C PHE A 32 -10.62 8.25 -2.18
N PHE A 33 -11.20 7.93 -1.02
CA PHE A 33 -12.18 6.85 -0.90
C PHE A 33 -13.46 7.15 -1.67
N ALA A 34 -13.90 8.42 -1.73
CA ALA A 34 -15.01 8.82 -2.59
C ALA A 34 -14.70 8.57 -4.08
N GLN A 35 -13.48 8.88 -4.54
CA GLN A 35 -13.06 8.57 -5.91
C GLN A 35 -13.03 7.06 -6.18
N ILE A 36 -12.52 6.26 -5.23
CA ILE A 36 -12.48 4.79 -5.32
C ILE A 36 -13.89 4.21 -5.42
N GLU A 37 -14.83 4.66 -4.60
CA GLU A 37 -16.21 4.17 -4.64
C GLU A 37 -16.94 4.59 -5.93
N GLU A 38 -16.65 5.76 -6.48
CA GLU A 38 -17.21 6.18 -7.77
C GLU A 38 -16.67 5.33 -8.94
N ILE A 39 -15.36 5.01 -8.94
CA ILE A 39 -14.78 4.08 -9.93
C ILE A 39 -15.42 2.71 -9.78
N ARG A 40 -15.53 2.20 -8.54
CA ARG A 40 -16.13 0.90 -8.25
C ARG A 40 -17.57 0.83 -8.75
N THR A 41 -18.38 1.83 -8.43
CA THR A 41 -19.76 1.95 -8.90
C THR A 41 -19.83 1.98 -10.42
N SER A 42 -18.91 2.68 -11.09
CA SER A 42 -18.86 2.72 -12.55
C SER A 42 -18.53 1.34 -13.14
N ILE A 43 -17.56 0.62 -12.57
CA ILE A 43 -17.21 -0.75 -12.98
C ILE A 43 -18.38 -1.72 -12.78
N ASP A 44 -19.05 -1.65 -11.62
CA ASP A 44 -20.20 -2.49 -11.30
C ASP A 44 -21.33 -2.29 -12.31
N LYS A 45 -21.65 -1.02 -12.63
CA LYS A 45 -22.66 -0.70 -13.65
C LYS A 45 -22.27 -1.13 -15.05
N ILE A 46 -20.97 -1.10 -15.41
CA ILE A 46 -20.52 -1.65 -16.70
C ILE A 46 -20.79 -3.15 -16.73
N ASP A 47 -20.47 -3.89 -15.66
CA ASP A 47 -20.69 -5.35 -15.61
C ASP A 47 -22.19 -5.71 -15.72
N GLU A 48 -23.05 -4.95 -15.04
CA GLU A 48 -24.52 -5.06 -15.18
C GLU A 48 -24.97 -4.80 -16.63
N ASN A 49 -24.50 -3.70 -17.23
CA ASN A 49 -24.83 -3.34 -18.62
C ASN A 49 -24.30 -4.36 -19.64
N VAL A 50 -23.15 -5.00 -19.38
CA VAL A 50 -22.63 -6.10 -20.21
C VAL A 50 -23.59 -7.31 -20.15
N GLY A 51 -24.14 -7.60 -18.98
CA GLY A 51 -25.21 -8.60 -18.83
C GLY A 51 -26.43 -8.27 -19.68
N GLU A 52 -26.85 -7.00 -19.68
CA GLU A 52 -28.00 -6.55 -20.48
C GLU A 52 -27.71 -6.56 -21.99
N ILE A 53 -26.50 -6.19 -22.42
CA ILE A 53 -26.08 -6.30 -23.82
C ILE A 53 -26.16 -7.75 -24.30
N LYS A 54 -25.68 -8.72 -23.50
CA LYS A 54 -25.79 -10.14 -23.85
C LYS A 54 -27.24 -10.58 -24.04
N ARG A 55 -28.16 -10.06 -23.21
CA ARG A 55 -29.59 -10.31 -23.35
C ARG A 55 -30.13 -9.72 -24.66
N LEU A 56 -29.82 -8.46 -24.95
CA LEU A 56 -30.23 -7.78 -26.18
C LEU A 56 -29.67 -8.48 -27.44
N TYR A 57 -28.41 -8.89 -27.43
CA TYR A 57 -27.80 -9.68 -28.50
C TYR A 57 -28.55 -11.00 -28.73
N SER A 58 -28.93 -11.70 -27.66
CA SER A 58 -29.75 -12.91 -27.78
C SER A 58 -31.13 -12.64 -28.39
N VAL A 59 -31.79 -11.53 -28.04
CA VAL A 59 -33.08 -11.12 -28.60
C VAL A 59 -32.94 -10.79 -30.09
N ILE A 60 -31.95 -9.98 -30.44
CA ILE A 60 -31.63 -9.58 -31.82
C ILE A 60 -31.33 -10.82 -32.68
N LEU A 61 -30.59 -11.79 -32.14
CA LEU A 61 -30.30 -13.06 -32.82
C LEU A 61 -31.49 -14.04 -32.82
N SER A 62 -32.58 -13.81 -32.09
CA SER A 62 -33.72 -14.75 -32.07
C SER A 62 -34.69 -14.54 -33.25
N ALA A 63 -34.67 -13.36 -33.87
CA ALA A 63 -35.54 -12.99 -34.96
C ALA A 63 -34.75 -12.74 -36.27
N PRO A 64 -35.37 -12.94 -37.46
CA PRO A 64 -34.77 -12.59 -38.75
C PRO A 64 -34.40 -11.10 -38.87
N THR A 65 -35.27 -10.25 -38.33
CA THR A 65 -35.04 -8.81 -38.20
C THR A 65 -35.41 -8.39 -36.79
N SER A 66 -34.55 -7.61 -36.14
CA SER A 66 -34.85 -7.02 -34.84
C SER A 66 -35.73 -5.78 -35.01
N ASP A 67 -36.62 -5.55 -34.07
CA ASP A 67 -37.42 -4.33 -34.01
C ASP A 67 -36.55 -3.11 -33.66
N GLN A 68 -37.02 -1.92 -34.07
CA GLN A 68 -36.30 -0.67 -33.85
C GLN A 68 -36.09 -0.37 -32.36
N LYS A 69 -37.04 -0.78 -31.50
CA LYS A 69 -36.95 -0.53 -30.06
C LYS A 69 -35.79 -1.30 -29.42
N THR A 70 -35.62 -2.59 -29.75
CA THR A 70 -34.48 -3.39 -29.28
C THR A 70 -33.14 -2.81 -29.77
N GLN A 71 -33.11 -2.26 -30.99
CA GLN A 71 -31.93 -1.60 -31.55
C GLN A 71 -31.60 -0.28 -30.82
N ASP A 72 -32.60 0.53 -30.49
CA ASP A 72 -32.44 1.75 -29.71
C ASP A 72 -31.99 1.45 -28.27
N GLU A 73 -32.55 0.39 -27.66
CA GLU A 73 -32.14 -0.11 -26.34
C GLU A 73 -30.65 -0.55 -26.36
N LEU A 74 -30.20 -1.27 -27.40
CA LEU A 74 -28.80 -1.67 -27.55
C LEU A 74 -27.87 -0.46 -27.67
N GLU A 75 -28.23 0.53 -28.48
CA GLU A 75 -27.44 1.74 -28.67
C GLU A 75 -27.36 2.55 -27.36
N ALA A 76 -28.46 2.66 -26.61
CA ALA A 76 -28.49 3.32 -25.31
C ALA A 76 -27.56 2.65 -24.29
N VAL A 77 -27.60 1.32 -24.17
CA VAL A 77 -26.73 0.58 -23.23
C VAL A 77 -25.26 0.68 -23.66
N THR A 78 -24.98 0.61 -24.97
CA THR A 78 -23.63 0.79 -25.53
C THR A 78 -23.05 2.16 -25.17
N ASN A 79 -23.85 3.22 -25.32
CA ASN A 79 -23.45 4.58 -24.97
C ASN A 79 -23.22 4.75 -23.46
N GLU A 80 -24.04 4.12 -22.62
CA GLU A 80 -23.86 4.16 -21.17
C GLU A 80 -22.57 3.43 -20.74
N ILE A 81 -22.27 2.25 -21.31
CA ILE A 81 -20.98 1.56 -21.09
C ILE A 81 -19.82 2.47 -21.49
N LYS A 82 -19.87 3.10 -22.67
CA LYS A 82 -18.83 4.03 -23.14
C LYS A 82 -18.60 5.17 -22.15
N LYS A 83 -19.68 5.77 -21.65
CA LYS A 83 -19.61 6.89 -20.69
C LYS A 83 -19.01 6.44 -19.35
N LEU A 84 -19.48 5.33 -18.79
CA LEU A 84 -18.97 4.78 -17.54
C LEU A 84 -17.50 4.36 -17.66
N ALA A 85 -17.14 3.73 -18.79
CA ALA A 85 -15.77 3.30 -19.06
C ALA A 85 -14.80 4.47 -19.12
N ASN A 86 -15.19 5.56 -19.82
CA ASN A 86 -14.40 6.77 -19.87
C ASN A 86 -14.27 7.46 -18.50
N ASN A 87 -15.33 7.48 -17.71
CA ASN A 87 -15.28 8.03 -16.34
C ASN A 87 -14.28 7.24 -15.46
N ALA A 88 -14.41 5.91 -15.43
CA ALA A 88 -13.53 5.04 -14.67
C ALA A 88 -12.06 5.17 -15.14
N ARG A 89 -11.82 5.17 -16.46
CA ARG A 89 -10.48 5.38 -17.05
C ARG A 89 -9.85 6.70 -16.59
N ASN A 90 -10.59 7.80 -16.71
CA ASN A 90 -10.06 9.12 -16.39
C ASN A 90 -9.72 9.26 -14.89
N LYS A 91 -10.55 8.68 -14.01
CA LYS A 91 -10.29 8.69 -12.57
C LYS A 91 -9.12 7.79 -12.17
N LEU A 92 -9.02 6.59 -12.76
CA LEU A 92 -7.84 5.72 -12.57
C LEU A 92 -6.55 6.47 -12.95
N LYS A 93 -6.53 7.10 -14.14
CA LYS A 93 -5.39 7.90 -14.58
C LYS A 93 -5.09 9.09 -13.67
N SER A 94 -6.11 9.76 -13.14
CA SER A 94 -5.93 10.85 -12.18
C SER A 94 -5.29 10.37 -10.87
N ILE A 95 -5.72 9.21 -10.35
CA ILE A 95 -5.12 8.59 -9.17
C ILE A 95 -3.66 8.22 -9.44
N GLU A 96 -3.36 7.62 -10.59
CA GLU A 96 -1.98 7.29 -10.97
C GLU A 96 -1.08 8.53 -11.04
N GLN A 97 -1.54 9.61 -11.67
CA GLN A 97 -0.79 10.88 -11.73
C GLN A 97 -0.53 11.44 -10.33
N SER A 98 -1.51 11.35 -9.43
CA SER A 98 -1.34 11.76 -8.02
C SER A 98 -0.33 10.88 -7.27
N LEU A 99 -0.15 9.63 -7.69
CA LEU A 99 0.82 8.71 -7.10
C LEU A 99 2.23 8.93 -7.66
N ALA A 100 2.36 9.33 -8.92
CA ALA A 100 3.63 9.56 -9.60
C ALA A 100 4.34 10.85 -9.15
N SER A 101 3.59 11.86 -8.69
CA SER A 101 4.15 13.14 -8.19
C SER A 101 4.71 13.06 -6.77
N ASN A 102 4.38 12.02 -6.00
CA ASN A 102 4.79 11.83 -4.61
C ASN A 102 6.05 10.97 -4.49
N THR A 103 7.15 11.42 -5.11
CA THR A 103 8.45 10.74 -5.19
C THR A 103 9.35 11.01 -3.98
N GLU A 104 8.80 11.25 -2.79
CA GLU A 104 9.62 11.26 -1.57
C GLU A 104 9.75 9.83 -1.03
N ASP A 105 10.98 9.39 -0.79
CA ASP A 105 11.43 8.01 -0.49
C ASP A 105 10.82 7.33 0.75
N ARG A 106 9.82 7.94 1.40
CA ARG A 106 9.03 7.33 2.47
C ARG A 106 7.69 6.86 1.92
N VAL A 107 7.61 5.57 1.62
CA VAL A 107 6.35 4.86 1.35
C VAL A 107 5.48 4.88 2.62
N SER A 108 4.74 5.96 2.80
CA SER A 108 3.79 6.14 3.89
C SER A 108 2.60 5.20 3.73
N ALA A 109 1.90 4.92 4.83
CA ALA A 109 0.79 3.96 4.83
C ALA A 109 -0.34 4.35 3.85
N ASP A 110 -0.60 5.65 3.68
CA ASP A 110 -1.56 6.21 2.72
C ASP A 110 -1.15 5.95 1.27
N ILE A 111 0.14 6.13 0.91
CA ILE A 111 0.63 5.84 -0.44
C ILE A 111 0.46 4.35 -0.78
N ARG A 112 0.68 3.44 0.18
CA ARG A 112 0.45 1.99 -0.02
C ARG A 112 -1.02 1.66 -0.25
N ILE A 113 -1.91 2.27 0.54
CA ILE A 113 -3.35 2.09 0.39
C ILE A 113 -3.78 2.57 -1.00
N LYS A 114 -3.35 3.77 -1.41
CA LYS A 114 -3.67 4.32 -2.74
C LYS A 114 -3.21 3.42 -3.87
N LYS A 115 -1.95 2.96 -3.82
CA LYS A 115 -1.36 2.05 -4.82
C LYS A 115 -2.09 0.72 -4.89
N SER A 116 -2.40 0.11 -3.74
CA SER A 116 -3.13 -1.16 -3.68
C SER A 116 -4.53 -1.04 -4.28
N GLN A 117 -5.29 -0.03 -3.89
CA GLN A 117 -6.66 0.20 -4.36
C GLN A 117 -6.69 0.50 -5.87
N HIS A 118 -5.79 1.35 -6.35
CA HIS A 118 -5.64 1.64 -7.77
C HIS A 118 -5.38 0.35 -8.58
N ALA A 119 -4.48 -0.52 -8.12
CA ALA A 119 -4.16 -1.76 -8.81
C ALA A 119 -5.33 -2.74 -8.86
N ILE A 120 -6.05 -2.90 -7.75
CA ILE A 120 -7.25 -3.75 -7.67
C ILE A 120 -8.33 -3.26 -8.64
N LEU A 121 -8.62 -1.96 -8.64
CA LEU A 121 -9.63 -1.37 -9.52
C LEU A 121 -9.22 -1.43 -10.99
N ALA A 122 -7.95 -1.14 -11.33
CA ALA A 122 -7.45 -1.24 -12.71
C ALA A 122 -7.58 -2.67 -13.25
N LYS A 123 -7.20 -3.68 -12.44
CA LYS A 123 -7.38 -5.09 -12.80
C LYS A 123 -8.85 -5.44 -13.02
N ARG A 124 -9.73 -5.01 -12.12
CA ARG A 124 -11.19 -5.26 -12.22
C ARG A 124 -11.80 -4.57 -13.44
N PHE A 125 -11.37 -3.35 -13.75
CA PHE A 125 -11.79 -2.62 -14.94
C PHE A 125 -11.43 -3.40 -16.22
N VAL A 126 -10.17 -3.86 -16.33
CA VAL A 126 -9.74 -4.69 -17.48
C VAL A 126 -10.59 -5.95 -17.58
N GLU A 127 -10.81 -6.66 -16.47
CA GLU A 127 -11.62 -7.87 -16.46
C GLU A 127 -13.03 -7.65 -17.05
N VAL A 128 -13.74 -6.62 -16.58
CA VAL A 128 -15.09 -6.31 -17.04
C VAL A 128 -15.10 -5.86 -18.51
N MET A 129 -14.13 -5.05 -18.92
CA MET A 129 -14.02 -4.63 -20.31
C MET A 129 -13.70 -5.81 -21.24
N THR A 130 -12.86 -6.75 -20.81
CA THR A 130 -12.58 -7.99 -21.56
C THR A 130 -13.86 -8.81 -21.73
N LYS A 131 -14.68 -8.97 -20.68
CA LYS A 131 -15.99 -9.63 -20.78
C LYS A 131 -16.93 -8.93 -21.78
N TYR A 132 -16.87 -7.59 -21.85
CA TYR A 132 -17.62 -6.83 -22.84
C TYR A 132 -17.16 -7.14 -24.26
N ASN A 133 -15.85 -7.09 -24.51
CA ASN A 133 -15.25 -7.41 -25.82
C ASN A 133 -15.56 -8.86 -26.25
N GLU A 134 -15.48 -9.82 -25.34
CA GLU A 134 -15.87 -11.21 -25.61
C GLU A 134 -17.34 -11.32 -26.04
N ALA A 135 -18.25 -10.60 -25.37
CA ALA A 135 -19.67 -10.58 -25.74
C ALA A 135 -19.89 -10.00 -27.14
N GLN A 136 -19.14 -8.96 -27.49
CA GLN A 136 -19.17 -8.35 -28.82
C GLN A 136 -18.69 -9.34 -29.90
N LEU A 137 -17.52 -9.96 -29.69
CA LEU A 137 -16.98 -10.95 -30.63
C LEU A 137 -17.93 -12.15 -30.82
N GLU A 138 -18.52 -12.65 -29.74
CA GLU A 138 -19.50 -13.74 -29.82
C GLU A 138 -20.72 -13.36 -30.68
N PHE A 139 -21.21 -12.12 -30.54
CA PHE A 139 -22.30 -11.61 -31.36
C PHE A 139 -21.90 -11.41 -32.83
N ARG A 140 -20.66 -10.95 -33.11
CA ARG A 140 -20.11 -10.84 -34.46
C ARG A 140 -20.14 -12.19 -35.17
N GLU A 141 -19.56 -13.21 -34.54
CA GLU A 141 -19.43 -14.55 -35.13
C GLU A 141 -20.80 -15.20 -35.37
N LYS A 142 -21.75 -15.04 -34.43
CA LYS A 142 -23.13 -15.51 -34.63
C LYS A 142 -23.84 -14.77 -35.76
N SER A 143 -23.60 -13.47 -35.91
CA SER A 143 -24.18 -12.66 -36.99
C SER A 143 -23.59 -13.05 -38.35
N LYS A 144 -22.27 -13.26 -38.43
CA LYS A 144 -21.57 -13.78 -39.61
C LYS A 144 -22.14 -15.14 -40.04
N GLY A 145 -22.26 -16.09 -39.10
CA GLY A 145 -22.83 -17.41 -39.39
C GLY A 145 -24.29 -17.35 -39.89
N ARG A 146 -25.07 -16.37 -39.44
CA ARG A 146 -26.42 -16.12 -40.00
C ARG A 146 -26.37 -15.60 -41.43
N ILE A 147 -25.49 -14.64 -41.73
CA ILE A 147 -25.31 -14.13 -43.09
C ILE A 147 -24.91 -15.27 -44.03
N GLN A 148 -23.94 -16.10 -43.63
CA GLN A 148 -23.51 -17.27 -44.40
C GLN A 148 -24.69 -18.19 -44.73
N ARG A 149 -25.51 -18.52 -43.72
CA ARG A 149 -26.69 -19.38 -43.91
C ARG A 149 -27.72 -18.76 -44.86
N GLN A 150 -27.94 -17.45 -44.79
CA GLN A 150 -28.86 -16.76 -45.70
C GLN A 150 -28.32 -16.72 -47.13
N LEU A 151 -27.00 -16.57 -47.33
CA LEU A 151 -26.38 -16.66 -48.64
C LEU A 151 -26.55 -18.05 -49.26
N GLU A 152 -26.36 -19.11 -48.48
CA GLU A 152 -26.60 -20.49 -48.92
C GLU A 152 -28.06 -20.72 -49.36
N ILE A 153 -29.04 -20.16 -48.64
CA ILE A 153 -30.47 -20.24 -49.00
C ILE A 153 -30.75 -19.56 -50.34
N THR A 154 -30.05 -18.46 -50.64
CA THR A 154 -30.16 -17.76 -51.92
C THR A 154 -29.41 -18.45 -53.07
N GLY A 155 -28.74 -19.58 -52.80
CA GLY A 155 -27.99 -20.37 -53.78
C GLY A 155 -26.56 -19.88 -54.02
N LYS A 156 -26.05 -18.98 -53.18
CA LYS A 156 -24.66 -18.51 -53.23
C LYS A 156 -23.86 -19.19 -52.12
N ALA A 157 -23.14 -20.25 -52.48
CA ALA A 157 -22.14 -20.82 -51.59
C ALA A 157 -20.97 -19.83 -51.47
N THR A 158 -20.54 -19.54 -50.24
CA THR A 158 -19.47 -18.57 -49.95
C THR A 158 -18.58 -19.19 -48.88
N THR A 159 -17.27 -19.18 -49.10
CA THR A 159 -16.32 -19.65 -48.08
C THR A 159 -16.24 -18.66 -46.92
N ASP A 160 -15.63 -19.08 -45.82
CA ASP A 160 -15.49 -18.20 -44.66
C ASP A 160 -14.62 -16.97 -44.98
N GLU A 161 -13.56 -17.17 -45.75
CA GLU A 161 -12.63 -16.12 -46.19
C GLU A 161 -13.29 -15.14 -47.16
N GLU A 162 -14.05 -15.65 -48.14
CA GLU A 162 -14.81 -14.80 -49.06
C GLU A 162 -15.86 -13.97 -48.31
N LEU A 163 -16.50 -14.56 -47.31
CA LEU A 163 -17.50 -13.85 -46.49
C LEU A 163 -16.85 -12.73 -45.67
N GLU A 164 -15.68 -12.97 -45.07
CA GLU A 164 -14.95 -11.91 -44.36
C GLU A 164 -14.53 -10.77 -45.28
N GLU A 165 -14.04 -11.07 -46.48
CA GLU A 165 -13.70 -10.03 -47.47
C GLU A 165 -14.93 -9.19 -47.87
N MET A 166 -16.10 -9.84 -47.99
CA MET A 166 -17.37 -9.15 -48.26
C MET A 166 -17.82 -8.27 -47.08
N LEU A 167 -17.56 -8.66 -45.84
CA LEU A 167 -17.85 -7.87 -44.63
C LEU A 167 -16.90 -6.67 -44.53
N ASP A 168 -15.60 -6.87 -44.73
CA ASP A 168 -14.57 -5.83 -44.68
C ASP A 168 -14.78 -4.73 -45.73
N GLY A 169 -15.32 -5.11 -46.90
CA GLY A 169 -15.62 -4.17 -47.99
C GLY A 169 -16.68 -3.12 -47.64
N GLY A 170 -17.46 -3.31 -46.56
CA GLY A 170 -18.45 -2.36 -46.03
C GLY A 170 -19.61 -2.03 -46.98
N ASN A 171 -19.66 -2.63 -48.16
CA ASN A 171 -20.65 -2.38 -49.19
C ASN A 171 -21.73 -3.46 -49.17
N ALA A 172 -22.91 -3.13 -48.62
CA ALA A 172 -24.05 -4.05 -48.55
C ALA A 172 -24.50 -4.59 -49.91
N ALA A 173 -24.24 -3.86 -51.01
CA ALA A 173 -24.60 -4.31 -52.36
C ALA A 173 -23.82 -5.55 -52.83
N VAL A 174 -22.70 -5.87 -52.19
CA VAL A 174 -21.91 -7.08 -52.51
C VAL A 174 -22.70 -8.35 -52.16
N PHE A 175 -23.62 -8.27 -51.19
CA PHE A 175 -24.51 -9.38 -50.83
C PHE A 175 -25.66 -9.56 -51.81
N THR A 176 -26.12 -8.50 -52.48
CA THR A 176 -27.22 -8.56 -53.47
C THR A 176 -26.76 -8.92 -54.88
N ALA A 177 -25.46 -8.77 -55.17
CA ALA A 177 -24.88 -9.11 -56.46
C ALA A 177 -24.99 -10.61 -56.78
N GLY A 178 -25.79 -10.94 -57.80
CA GLY A 178 -25.94 -12.30 -58.34
C GLY A 178 -27.12 -13.11 -57.80
N ILE A 179 -27.97 -12.53 -56.95
CA ILE A 179 -29.16 -13.21 -56.41
C ILE A 179 -30.39 -12.93 -57.29
N MET A 180 -31.14 -13.98 -57.65
CA MET A 180 -32.37 -13.86 -58.45
C MET A 180 -33.52 -13.26 -57.63
N ASP A 181 -34.38 -12.46 -58.27
CA ASP A 181 -35.52 -11.77 -57.65
C ASP A 181 -36.68 -12.73 -57.32
N SER A 182 -36.49 -13.57 -56.31
CA SER A 182 -37.55 -14.42 -55.74
C SER A 182 -38.05 -13.83 -54.41
N GLY A 183 -39.28 -14.15 -54.00
CA GLY A 183 -39.81 -13.71 -52.71
C GLY A 183 -38.98 -14.21 -51.51
N ILE A 184 -38.40 -15.41 -51.63
CA ILE A 184 -37.49 -15.99 -50.63
C ILE A 184 -36.16 -15.23 -50.62
N SER A 185 -35.64 -14.87 -51.79
CA SER A 185 -34.42 -14.07 -51.92
C SER A 185 -34.55 -12.69 -51.28
N LYS A 186 -35.70 -12.02 -51.43
CA LYS A 186 -35.92 -10.68 -50.81
C LYS A 186 -35.86 -10.71 -49.29
N GLN A 187 -36.44 -11.73 -48.68
CA GLN A 187 -36.42 -11.88 -47.22
C GLN A 187 -35.01 -12.18 -46.71
N ALA A 188 -34.29 -13.12 -47.36
CA ALA A 188 -32.92 -13.45 -47.02
C ALA A 188 -31.99 -12.23 -47.16
N LEU A 189 -32.15 -11.45 -48.23
CA LEU A 189 -31.39 -10.21 -48.44
C LEU A 189 -31.66 -9.16 -47.36
N SER A 190 -32.91 -8.96 -46.97
CA SER A 190 -33.26 -8.02 -45.89
C SER A 190 -32.64 -8.43 -44.55
N GLU A 191 -32.57 -9.73 -44.25
CA GLU A 191 -31.90 -10.24 -43.04
C GLU A 191 -30.38 -10.05 -43.12
N ILE A 192 -29.77 -10.32 -44.28
CA ILE A 192 -28.34 -10.10 -44.51
C ILE A 192 -27.97 -8.62 -44.30
N GLU A 193 -28.73 -7.69 -44.91
CA GLU A 193 -28.49 -6.26 -44.75
C GLU A 193 -28.61 -5.80 -43.30
N ALA A 194 -29.62 -6.30 -42.58
CA ALA A 194 -29.80 -5.98 -41.16
C ALA A 194 -28.63 -6.48 -40.31
N ARG A 195 -28.16 -7.72 -40.52
CA ARG A 195 -27.01 -8.29 -39.82
C ARG A 195 -25.70 -7.60 -40.16
N HIS A 196 -25.48 -7.27 -41.43
CA HIS A 196 -24.31 -6.51 -41.85
C HIS A 196 -24.27 -5.14 -41.14
N LYS A 197 -25.41 -4.45 -41.06
CA LYS A 197 -25.51 -3.18 -40.31
C LYS A 197 -25.18 -3.35 -38.82
N ASP A 198 -25.60 -4.44 -38.20
CA ASP A 198 -25.26 -4.74 -36.80
C ASP A 198 -23.76 -5.00 -36.61
N ILE A 199 -23.12 -5.75 -37.53
CA ILE A 199 -21.67 -5.96 -37.53
C ILE A 199 -20.92 -4.63 -37.68
N MET A 200 -21.33 -3.76 -38.60
CA MET A 200 -20.68 -2.44 -38.80
C MET A 200 -20.74 -1.57 -37.53
N ARG A 201 -21.88 -1.55 -36.84
CA ARG A 201 -22.03 -0.82 -35.56
C ARG A 201 -21.14 -1.41 -34.48
N LEU A 202 -21.09 -2.74 -34.41
CA LEU A 202 -20.26 -3.46 -33.46
C LEU A 202 -18.77 -3.14 -33.66
N GLU A 203 -18.29 -3.17 -34.90
CA GLU A 203 -16.88 -2.87 -35.21
C GLU A 203 -16.50 -1.44 -34.86
N SER A 204 -17.39 -0.49 -35.07
CA SER A 204 -17.20 0.88 -34.58
C SER A 204 -17.06 0.91 -33.06
N SER A 205 -17.90 0.16 -32.34
CA SER A 205 -17.82 0.09 -30.87
C SER A 205 -16.51 -0.58 -30.41
N ILE A 206 -16.09 -1.68 -31.04
CA ILE A 206 -14.84 -2.39 -30.72
C ILE A 206 -13.63 -1.48 -30.94
N LYS A 207 -13.59 -0.71 -32.04
CA LYS A 207 -12.50 0.24 -32.32
C LYS A 207 -12.39 1.30 -31.21
N GLU A 208 -13.51 1.85 -30.76
CA GLU A 208 -13.51 2.81 -29.65
C GLU A 208 -13.07 2.19 -28.32
N LEU A 209 -13.41 0.92 -28.07
CA LEU A 209 -12.91 0.19 -26.90
C LEU A 209 -11.40 -0.08 -26.97
N HIS A 210 -10.89 -0.38 -28.16
CA HIS A 210 -9.47 -0.69 -28.37
C HIS A 210 -8.58 0.47 -27.91
N ASP A 211 -8.95 1.70 -28.26
CA ASP A 211 -8.24 2.91 -27.79
C ASP A 211 -8.20 3.00 -26.26
N MET A 212 -9.27 2.59 -25.56
CA MET A 212 -9.28 2.54 -24.10
C MET A 212 -8.45 1.38 -23.54
N PHE A 213 -8.41 0.22 -24.22
CA PHE A 213 -7.64 -0.94 -23.77
C PHE A 213 -6.14 -0.71 -23.81
N VAL A 214 -5.64 -0.04 -24.86
CA VAL A 214 -4.20 0.27 -24.98
C VAL A 214 -3.74 1.13 -23.80
N ASP A 215 -4.51 2.16 -23.46
CA ASP A 215 -4.20 3.04 -22.32
C ASP A 215 -4.15 2.26 -21.00
N ILE A 216 -5.15 1.42 -20.72
CA ILE A 216 -5.26 0.71 -19.44
C ILE A 216 -4.29 -0.48 -19.34
N ALA A 217 -3.96 -1.14 -20.45
CA ALA A 217 -2.96 -2.21 -20.46
C ALA A 217 -1.60 -1.72 -19.96
N VAL A 218 -1.20 -0.51 -20.38
CA VAL A 218 0.01 0.17 -19.89
C VAL A 218 -0.09 0.47 -18.39
N LEU A 219 -1.27 0.88 -17.90
CA LEU A 219 -1.49 1.11 -16.46
C LEU A 219 -1.28 -0.18 -15.66
N VAL A 220 -1.81 -1.31 -16.11
CA VAL A 220 -1.74 -2.58 -15.37
C VAL A 220 -0.34 -3.18 -15.41
N GLU A 221 0.36 -3.11 -16.55
CA GLU A 221 1.72 -3.64 -16.71
C GLU A 221 2.72 -2.95 -15.76
N ASN A 222 2.65 -1.62 -15.63
CA ASN A 222 3.50 -0.85 -14.72
C ASN A 222 3.24 -1.16 -13.23
N GLN A 223 2.10 -1.74 -12.89
CA GLN A 223 1.69 -2.02 -11.50
C GLN A 223 2.07 -3.42 -11.00
N GLY A 224 2.40 -4.36 -11.89
CA GLY A 224 2.71 -5.75 -11.53
C GLY A 224 3.88 -5.88 -10.54
N SER A 225 4.92 -5.06 -10.68
CA SER A 225 6.07 -5.06 -9.75
C SER A 225 5.77 -4.45 -8.37
N MET A 226 4.65 -3.75 -8.22
CA MET A 226 4.33 -2.96 -7.02
C MET A 226 3.43 -3.74 -6.05
N ILE A 227 2.53 -4.59 -6.55
CA ILE A 227 1.69 -5.48 -5.72
C ILE A 227 2.57 -6.44 -4.90
N ASP A 228 3.57 -7.07 -5.53
CA ASP A 228 4.51 -7.98 -4.87
C ASP A 228 5.35 -7.27 -3.78
N ARG A 229 5.61 -5.97 -3.97
CA ARG A 229 6.31 -5.14 -2.97
C ARG A 229 5.40 -4.72 -1.81
N ILE A 230 4.08 -4.70 -1.98
CA ILE A 230 3.14 -4.41 -0.89
C ILE A 230 3.04 -5.59 0.06
N GLU A 231 3.00 -6.82 -0.46
CA GLU A 231 3.10 -8.04 0.35
C GLU A 231 4.42 -8.05 1.14
N SER A 232 5.54 -7.78 0.45
CA SER A 232 6.87 -7.68 1.08
C SER A 232 6.97 -6.55 2.12
N ASN A 233 6.33 -5.39 1.91
CA ASN A 233 6.35 -4.27 2.88
C ASN A 233 5.36 -4.45 4.03
N MET A 234 4.29 -5.24 3.85
CA MET A 234 3.42 -5.67 4.95
C MET A 234 4.21 -6.55 5.92
N ASP A 235 4.99 -7.50 5.39
CA ASP A 235 5.93 -8.31 6.17
C ASP A 235 6.95 -7.45 6.93
N GLN A 236 7.50 -6.41 6.30
CA GLN A 236 8.40 -5.47 6.98
C GLN A 236 7.71 -4.65 8.07
N SER A 237 6.44 -4.28 7.89
CA SER A 237 5.66 -3.51 8.87
C SER A 237 5.39 -4.34 10.13
N VAL A 238 5.12 -5.64 9.97
CA VAL A 238 5.08 -6.60 11.10
C VAL A 238 6.44 -6.60 11.82
N GLY A 239 7.54 -6.66 11.08
CA GLY A 239 8.89 -6.61 11.65
C GLY A 239 9.26 -5.29 12.35
N PHE A 240 8.65 -4.15 11.99
CA PHE A 240 8.81 -2.88 12.71
C PHE A 240 8.00 -2.84 14.00
N VAL A 241 6.77 -3.35 14.00
CA VAL A 241 5.95 -3.46 15.21
C VAL A 241 6.58 -4.42 16.22
N GLU A 242 7.11 -5.55 15.76
CA GLU A 242 7.83 -6.50 16.64
C GLU A 242 9.07 -5.86 17.29
N ARG A 243 9.84 -5.08 16.53
CA ARG A 243 10.98 -4.33 17.07
C ARG A 243 10.55 -3.24 18.05
N ALA A 244 9.49 -2.49 17.74
CA ALA A 244 8.94 -1.47 18.64
C ALA A 244 8.42 -2.09 19.96
N VAL A 245 7.77 -3.26 19.90
CA VAL A 245 7.35 -4.02 21.10
C VAL A 245 8.57 -4.50 21.89
N ALA A 246 9.64 -4.94 21.22
CA ALA A 246 10.87 -5.34 21.90
C ALA A 246 11.56 -4.15 22.59
N ASP A 247 11.60 -2.98 21.95
CA ASP A 247 12.28 -1.79 22.46
C ASP A 247 11.48 -1.11 23.58
N THR A 248 10.14 -1.06 23.49
CA THR A 248 9.29 -0.62 24.62
C THR A 248 9.46 -1.53 25.85
N LYS A 249 9.60 -2.85 25.64
CA LYS A 249 9.88 -3.79 26.73
C LYS A 249 11.26 -3.57 27.36
N LYS A 250 12.29 -3.23 26.57
CA LYS A 250 13.62 -2.84 27.09
C LYS A 250 13.55 -1.51 27.84
N ALA A 251 12.87 -0.51 27.29
CA ALA A 251 12.68 0.78 27.93
C ALA A 251 11.98 0.66 29.30
N ALA A 252 10.95 -0.18 29.41
CA ALA A 252 10.27 -0.47 30.67
C ALA A 252 11.21 -1.11 31.72
N LYS A 253 12.09 -2.03 31.29
CA LYS A 253 13.12 -2.63 32.16
C LYS A 253 14.12 -1.59 32.65
N PHE A 254 14.64 -0.75 31.76
CA PHE A 254 15.56 0.33 32.12
C PHE A 254 14.90 1.34 33.07
N GLN A 255 13.63 1.67 32.87
CA GLN A 255 12.88 2.53 33.80
C GLN A 255 12.76 1.88 35.20
N GLN A 256 12.53 0.58 35.29
CA GLN A 256 12.46 -0.14 36.57
C GLN A 256 13.81 -0.24 37.28
N GLU A 257 14.91 -0.40 36.53
CA GLU A 257 16.27 -0.41 37.07
C GLU A 257 16.68 0.99 37.56
N ALA A 258 16.39 2.03 36.77
CA ALA A 258 16.62 3.43 37.16
C ALA A 258 15.89 3.80 38.45
N ARG A 259 14.61 3.39 38.61
CA ARG A 259 13.84 3.58 39.85
C ARG A 259 14.51 2.91 41.06
N ARG A 260 15.04 1.70 40.91
CA ARG A 260 15.75 1.00 41.99
C ARG A 260 17.05 1.70 42.39
N VAL A 261 17.79 2.22 41.41
CA VAL A 261 19.02 2.99 41.65
C VAL A 261 18.71 4.32 42.34
N MET A 262 17.67 5.03 41.89
CA MET A 262 17.21 6.28 42.50
C MET A 262 16.79 6.10 43.97
N LEU A 263 16.09 5.00 44.31
CA LEU A 263 15.76 4.67 45.70
C LEU A 263 16.99 4.38 46.55
N ARG A 264 18.02 3.71 45.99
CA ARG A 264 19.28 3.48 46.70
C ARG A 264 20.02 4.79 47.00
N PHE A 265 20.09 5.69 46.02
CA PHE A 265 20.70 7.01 46.23
C PHE A 265 19.90 7.85 47.24
N SER A 266 18.57 7.83 47.17
CA SER A 266 17.70 8.52 48.14
C SER A 266 17.93 8.03 49.56
N ASN A 267 17.99 6.71 49.78
CA ASN A 267 18.29 6.12 51.08
C ASN A 267 19.70 6.48 51.59
N LEU A 268 20.69 6.52 50.70
CA LEU A 268 22.07 6.89 51.07
C LEU A 268 22.16 8.36 51.53
N ILE A 269 21.47 9.26 50.83
CA ILE A 269 21.39 10.69 51.18
C ILE A 269 20.67 10.85 52.53
N PHE A 270 19.58 10.12 52.76
CA PHE A 270 18.85 10.17 54.02
C PHE A 270 19.69 9.67 55.20
N LEU A 271 20.44 8.57 55.01
CA LEU A 271 21.35 8.03 56.03
C LEU A 271 22.49 9.00 56.34
N ALA A 272 23.10 9.63 55.32
CA ALA A 272 24.15 10.62 55.51
C ALA A 272 23.66 11.85 56.29
N ALA A 273 22.46 12.35 55.95
CA ALA A 273 21.83 13.46 56.67
C ALA A 273 21.48 13.09 58.12
N PHE A 274 20.97 11.88 58.36
CA PHE A 274 20.69 11.37 59.70
C PHE A 274 21.96 11.26 60.55
N CYS A 275 23.05 10.70 60.00
CA CYS A 275 24.35 10.64 60.68
C CYS A 275 24.87 12.05 61.00
N TYR A 276 24.74 13.01 60.07
CA TYR A 276 25.16 14.39 60.30
C TYR A 276 24.39 15.06 61.45
N PHE A 277 23.08 14.82 61.55
CA PHE A 277 22.23 15.43 62.57
C PHE A 277 22.29 14.74 63.94
N HIS A 278 22.42 13.41 63.95
CA HIS A 278 22.30 12.60 65.16
C HIS A 278 23.64 12.23 65.80
N PHE A 279 24.76 12.36 65.08
CA PHE A 279 26.10 12.40 65.65
C PHE A 279 26.61 13.85 65.68
N PRO A 280 26.17 14.68 66.65
CA PRO A 280 26.77 15.99 66.84
C PRO A 280 28.25 15.79 67.21
N SER A 281 29.11 16.45 66.45
CA SER A 281 30.55 16.81 66.59
C SER A 281 31.34 16.47 67.87
N SER A 282 30.73 16.17 69.00
CA SER A 282 31.34 15.78 70.27
C SER A 282 32.15 14.47 70.23
N ILE A 283 31.64 13.39 69.61
CA ILE A 283 32.35 12.09 69.58
C ILE A 283 33.51 12.10 68.55
N PHE A 284 33.33 12.80 67.42
CA PHE A 284 34.36 12.92 66.39
C PHE A 284 35.53 13.80 66.85
N LEU A 285 35.27 14.82 67.68
CA LEU A 285 36.30 15.65 68.29
C LEU A 285 37.09 14.89 69.38
N HIS A 286 36.43 14.02 70.15
CA HIS A 286 37.13 13.16 71.11
C HIS A 286 38.02 12.11 70.43
N ALA A 287 37.58 11.50 69.33
CA ALA A 287 38.38 10.54 68.57
C ALA A 287 39.61 11.19 67.91
N LEU A 288 39.44 12.38 67.31
CA LEU A 288 40.54 13.16 66.75
C LEU A 288 41.53 13.63 67.82
N MET A 289 41.04 14.08 68.99
CA MET A 289 41.91 14.48 70.10
C MET A 289 42.66 13.28 70.71
N SER A 290 42.04 12.10 70.80
CA SER A 290 42.74 10.89 71.27
C SER A 290 43.80 10.40 70.30
N CYS A 291 43.55 10.47 68.98
CA CYS A 291 44.56 10.10 67.97
C CYS A 291 45.70 11.13 67.91
N PHE A 292 45.42 12.43 68.08
CA PHE A 292 46.46 13.46 68.14
C PHE A 292 47.37 13.29 69.37
N PHE A 293 46.82 12.90 70.52
CA PHE A 293 47.60 12.64 71.74
C PHE A 293 48.51 11.42 71.61
N LEU A 294 48.04 10.35 70.95
CA LEU A 294 48.85 9.17 70.61
C LEU A 294 49.95 9.48 69.59
N ILE A 295 49.69 10.33 68.59
CA ILE A 295 50.71 10.77 67.63
C ILE A 295 51.77 11.66 68.30
N ILE A 296 51.39 12.55 69.22
CA ILE A 296 52.34 13.38 69.99
C ILE A 296 53.17 12.54 70.98
N LEU A 297 52.59 11.55 71.66
CA LEU A 297 53.33 10.66 72.57
C LEU A 297 54.32 9.75 71.82
N THR A 298 53.94 9.22 70.65
CA THR A 298 54.82 8.37 69.84
C THR A 298 55.93 9.17 69.17
N SER A 299 55.67 10.40 68.73
CA SER A 299 56.71 11.27 68.15
C SER A 299 57.71 11.79 69.19
N SER A 300 57.30 12.03 70.45
CA SER A 300 58.23 12.41 71.53
C SER A 300 59.19 11.28 71.93
N LEU A 301 58.74 10.02 71.93
CA LEU A 301 59.60 8.84 72.10
C LEU A 301 60.51 8.57 70.89
N TYR A 302 60.07 8.89 69.67
CA TYR A 302 60.85 8.72 68.45
C TYR A 302 62.01 9.71 68.32
N VAL A 303 61.83 10.96 68.76
CA VAL A 303 62.89 12.00 68.78
C VAL A 303 64.03 11.62 69.75
N CYS A 304 63.73 10.89 70.83
CA CYS A 304 64.75 10.39 71.75
C CYS A 304 65.55 9.18 71.20
N SER A 305 64.98 8.43 70.23
CA SER A 305 65.66 7.30 69.59
C SER A 305 66.49 7.71 68.36
N LEU A 306 66.18 8.85 67.72
CA LEU A 306 66.82 9.30 66.47
C LEU A 306 68.18 10.00 66.66
N HIS A 307 68.59 10.33 67.89
CA HIS A 307 69.92 10.88 68.18
C HIS A 307 71.03 9.81 68.21
N LEU A 308 70.69 8.51 68.12
CA LEU A 308 71.63 7.40 68.19
C LEU A 308 71.90 6.67 66.86
N GLN A 309 71.25 7.07 65.75
CA GLN A 309 71.35 6.34 64.48
C GLN A 309 71.92 7.14 63.30
N HIS A 310 72.42 8.36 63.55
CA HIS A 310 73.11 9.19 62.56
C HIS A 310 74.56 8.73 62.25
N LEU A 311 74.98 7.53 62.68
CA LEU A 311 76.34 7.04 62.46
C LEU A 311 76.54 6.07 61.28
N PHE A 312 75.49 5.58 60.61
CA PHE A 312 75.70 4.64 59.51
C PHE A 312 74.71 4.84 58.34
N PHE A 313 75.32 5.16 57.19
CA PHE A 313 74.90 4.95 55.79
C PHE A 313 74.29 6.11 54.98
N PRO A 314 74.95 6.48 53.85
CA PRO A 314 74.45 7.44 52.87
C PRO A 314 74.17 6.80 51.47
N ILE A 315 73.26 7.43 50.69
CA ILE A 315 73.21 7.57 49.20
C ILE A 315 72.78 6.28 48.41
N ILE A 316 71.76 6.24 47.54
CA ILE A 316 71.72 6.69 46.12
C ILE A 316 70.31 6.54 45.48
N LEU A 317 69.88 7.62 44.80
CA LEU A 317 69.06 7.84 43.57
C LEU A 317 67.87 6.94 43.09
N SER A 318 66.73 7.63 42.86
CA SER A 318 65.83 7.76 41.67
C SER A 318 66.14 7.04 40.33
N PRO A 319 65.30 7.21 39.26
CA PRO A 319 63.84 7.01 39.09
C PRO A 319 63.53 6.21 37.78
N CYS A 320 62.26 5.85 37.48
CA CYS A 320 61.79 5.71 36.08
C CYS A 320 60.25 5.53 35.94
N PHE A 321 59.62 6.47 35.23
CA PHE A 321 58.38 6.39 34.40
C PHE A 321 58.84 6.44 32.92
N PRO A 322 58.09 6.13 31.82
CA PRO A 322 56.70 6.54 31.49
C PRO A 322 55.90 5.53 30.56
N PRO A 323 55.05 5.87 29.53
CA PRO A 323 53.63 6.35 29.48
C PRO A 323 52.66 5.71 28.39
N LEU A 324 51.41 6.25 28.25
CA LEU A 324 50.45 6.32 27.08
C LEU A 324 49.69 5.02 26.64
N SER A 325 48.43 4.94 26.13
CA SER A 325 47.41 5.78 25.42
C SER A 325 46.01 5.10 25.55
N LEU A 326 44.84 5.74 25.77
CA LEU A 326 43.91 6.58 24.96
C LEU A 326 43.22 5.91 23.73
N TYR A 327 41.96 5.45 23.90
CA TYR A 327 41.03 5.05 22.82
C TYR A 327 39.90 6.09 22.64
N ARG A 328 39.58 6.39 21.38
CA ARG A 328 38.74 7.48 20.87
C ARG A 328 37.34 6.96 20.46
N TYR A 329 36.29 7.73 20.76
CA TYR A 329 34.89 7.53 20.33
C TYR A 329 34.41 8.74 19.49
N HIS A 330 33.43 8.51 18.60
CA HIS A 330 32.66 9.38 17.67
C HIS A 330 32.98 9.18 16.18
N ALA A 331 32.06 9.27 15.21
CA ALA A 331 30.61 9.09 15.09
C ALA A 331 30.31 9.27 13.58
N VAL A 332 29.30 8.57 13.07
CA VAL A 332 28.87 8.59 11.65
C VAL A 332 27.56 9.36 11.54
N THR A 333 27.54 10.44 10.75
CA THR A 333 26.34 10.98 10.08
C THR A 333 26.77 11.76 8.82
N GLY A 334 26.36 11.30 7.64
CA GLY A 334 26.29 12.09 6.39
C GLY A 334 24.81 12.27 6.01
N CYS A 335 24.33 13.51 5.84
CA CYS A 335 24.18 14.29 4.57
C CYS A 335 22.77 14.12 3.96
N PRO A 336 22.18 15.09 3.22
CA PRO A 336 22.83 16.01 2.27
C PRO A 336 22.29 17.48 2.15
N LEU A 337 22.94 18.21 1.23
CA LEU A 337 22.67 19.52 0.58
C LEU A 337 21.22 19.66 0.04
N THR A 338 20.55 20.81 -0.22
CA THR A 338 20.71 22.30 -0.15
C THR A 338 19.30 22.91 -0.43
N PRO A 339 19.01 24.21 -0.15
CA PRO A 339 18.97 25.16 -1.29
C PRO A 339 19.36 26.62 -0.94
N LEU A 340 19.95 27.32 -1.93
CA LEU A 340 19.72 28.73 -2.26
C LEU A 340 19.98 28.92 -3.76
#